data_AF-A0A3T0D036-F1
#
_entry.id   AF-A0A3T0D036-F1
#
_cell.length_a   1.000
_cell.length_b   1.000
_cell.length_c   1.000
_cell.angle_alpha   90.00
_cell.angle_beta   90.00
_cell.angle_gamma   90.00
#
_symmetry.space_group_name_H-M   'P 1'
#
loop_
_entity.id
_entity.type
_entity.pdbx_description
1 polymer ?
#
loop_
_entity_poly.entity_id
_entity_poly.type
_entity_poly.pdbx_seq_one_letter_code
_entity_poly.pdbx_strand_id
1 'polypeptide(L)'
;VLSQDETPLLYSLVFGEGVVNDATSVVLFNAVQSFDLSNLNTMAALKLIGNFIYLFITSTVLGVVTGLLSAYVIKKLYFGRHSTDREVAIMMLMA
;
A
#
# COMPACT_ATOMS: atom_id res chain seq x y z
N VAL A 1 -3.63 20.57 -16.93
CA VAL A 1 -4.48 20.19 -15.77
C VAL A 1 -5.52 19.23 -16.31
N LEU A 2 -5.47 17.96 -15.94
CA LEU A 2 -6.40 16.95 -16.46
C LEU A 2 -7.74 17.12 -15.73
N SER A 3 -8.75 17.57 -16.44
CA SER A 3 -10.11 17.74 -15.92
C SER A 3 -10.76 16.36 -15.73
N GLN A 4 -11.08 16.03 -14.47
CA GLN A 4 -11.64 14.73 -14.06
C GLN A 4 -13.02 14.43 -14.70
N ASP A 5 -13.67 15.47 -15.24
CA ASP A 5 -15.01 15.41 -15.83
C ASP A 5 -15.03 14.99 -17.32
N GLU A 6 -13.89 15.05 -18.04
CA GLU A 6 -13.82 14.69 -19.48
C GLU A 6 -13.35 13.25 -19.72
N THR A 7 -12.44 12.71 -18.90
CA THR A 7 -11.90 11.34 -19.05
C THR A 7 -11.67 10.63 -17.70
N PRO A 8 -12.75 10.24 -16.99
CA PRO A 8 -12.67 9.69 -15.63
C PRO A 8 -11.84 8.40 -15.54
N LEU A 9 -11.79 7.62 -16.63
CA LEU A 9 -11.00 6.40 -16.71
C LEU A 9 -9.48 6.68 -16.76
N LEU A 10 -9.08 7.73 -17.49
CA LEU A 10 -7.67 8.12 -17.63
C LEU A 10 -7.14 8.71 -16.32
N TYR A 11 -7.95 9.52 -15.64
CA TYR A 11 -7.62 10.06 -14.32
C TYR A 11 -7.42 8.94 -13.29
N SER A 12 -8.36 8.00 -13.21
CA SER A 12 -8.29 6.90 -12.24
C SER A 12 -7.09 5.97 -12.52
N LEU A 13 -6.75 5.77 -13.80
CA LEU A 13 -5.61 4.97 -14.22
C LEU A 13 -4.28 5.62 -13.82
N VAL A 14 -4.07 6.89 -14.15
CA VAL A 14 -2.82 7.61 -13.83
C VAL A 14 -2.64 7.77 -12.32
N PHE A 15 -3.74 8.00 -11.59
CA PHE A 15 -3.70 8.03 -10.12
C PHE A 15 -3.30 6.66 -9.56
N GLY A 16 -3.94 5.58 -10.02
CA GLY A 16 -3.62 4.22 -9.61
C GLY A 16 -2.17 3.85 -9.94
N GLU A 17 -1.70 4.17 -11.13
CA GLU A 17 -0.31 3.98 -11.56
C GLU A 17 0.66 4.70 -10.62
N GLY A 18 0.41 5.99 -10.32
CA GLY A 18 1.28 6.77 -9.45
C GLY A 18 1.38 6.20 -8.03
N VAL A 19 0.26 5.81 -7.43
CA VAL A 19 0.23 5.23 -6.08
C VAL A 19 0.92 3.86 -6.05
N VAL A 20 0.67 3.00 -7.04
CA VAL A 20 1.32 1.68 -7.12
C VAL A 20 2.81 1.82 -7.36
N ASN A 21 3.23 2.76 -8.22
CA ASN A 21 4.63 3.01 -8.51
C ASN A 21 5.38 3.51 -7.26
N ASP A 22 4.78 4.41 -6.48
CA ASP A 22 5.38 4.89 -5.22
C ASP A 22 5.63 3.72 -4.24
N ALA A 23 4.60 2.92 -3.97
CA ALA A 23 4.71 1.75 -3.09
C ALA A 23 5.74 0.72 -3.61
N THR A 24 5.77 0.46 -4.91
CA THR A 24 6.67 -0.50 -5.54
C THR A 24 8.12 -0.03 -5.49
N SER A 25 8.35 1.27 -5.74
CA SER A 25 9.69 1.85 -5.75
C SER A 25 10.35 1.81 -4.35
N VAL A 26 9.58 2.02 -3.28
CA VAL A 26 10.05 1.90 -1.90
C VAL A 26 10.46 0.46 -1.57
N VAL A 27 9.66 -0.53 -1.96
CA VAL A 27 9.96 -1.95 -1.73
C VAL A 27 11.17 -2.40 -2.56
N LEU A 28 11.27 -1.96 -3.82
CA LEU A 28 12.41 -2.25 -4.68
C LEU A 28 13.69 -1.63 -4.13
N PHE A 29 13.63 -0.38 -3.67
CA PHE A 29 14.75 0.30 -3.04
C PHE A 29 15.24 -0.45 -1.79
N ASN A 30 14.32 -0.92 -0.94
CA ASN A 30 14.67 -1.72 0.24
C ASN A 30 15.31 -3.08 -0.15
N ALA A 31 14.79 -3.74 -1.18
CA ALA A 31 15.35 -4.99 -1.70
C ALA A 31 16.77 -4.79 -2.28
N VAL A 32 17.05 -3.65 -2.92
CA VAL A 32 18.38 -3.30 -3.43
C VAL A 32 19.33 -2.88 -2.30
N GLN A 33 18.87 -2.12 -1.30
CA GLN A 33 19.69 -1.71 -0.16
C GLN A 33 20.12 -2.89 0.71
N SER A 34 19.25 -3.89 0.87
CA SER A 34 19.55 -5.13 1.59
C SER A 34 20.45 -6.09 0.81
N PHE A 35 20.87 -5.74 -0.39
CA PHE A 35 21.69 -6.56 -1.27
C PHE A 35 23.19 -6.25 -1.13
N ASP A 36 23.99 -7.29 -0.92
CA ASP A 36 25.45 -7.18 -0.85
C ASP A 36 26.05 -7.23 -2.27
N LEU A 37 26.52 -6.07 -2.75
CA LEU A 37 27.06 -5.87 -4.09
C LEU A 37 28.42 -6.56 -4.32
N SER A 38 29.01 -7.16 -3.29
CA SER A 38 30.32 -7.80 -3.38
C SER A 38 30.34 -9.09 -4.22
N ASN A 39 29.19 -9.74 -4.43
CA ASN A 39 29.07 -11.01 -5.16
C ASN A 39 27.93 -10.96 -6.20
N LEU A 40 28.21 -10.33 -7.35
CA LEU A 40 27.28 -10.29 -8.48
C LEU A 40 27.23 -11.65 -9.18
N ASN A 41 26.39 -12.55 -8.68
CA ASN A 41 26.13 -13.87 -9.25
C ASN A 41 24.65 -14.01 -9.64
N THR A 42 24.31 -14.92 -10.55
CA THR A 42 22.93 -15.22 -10.96
C THR A 42 22.05 -15.62 -9.77
N MET A 43 22.65 -16.32 -8.79
CA MET A 43 22.03 -16.67 -7.51
C MET A 43 21.59 -15.43 -6.71
N ALA A 44 22.36 -14.36 -6.80
CA ALA A 44 22.12 -13.13 -6.07
C ALA A 44 20.97 -12.33 -6.72
N ALA A 45 20.91 -12.28 -8.06
CA ALA A 45 19.75 -11.71 -8.77
C ALA A 45 18.43 -12.43 -8.42
N LEU A 46 18.46 -13.77 -8.35
CA LEU A 46 17.30 -14.56 -7.90
C LEU A 46 16.89 -14.23 -6.46
N LYS A 47 17.86 -14.03 -5.57
CA LYS A 47 17.61 -13.66 -4.17
C LYS A 47 16.98 -12.27 -4.05
N LEU A 48 17.39 -11.31 -4.87
CA LEU A 48 16.80 -9.97 -4.92
C LEU A 48 15.34 -10.02 -5.39
N ILE A 49 15.06 -10.74 -6.48
CA ILE A 49 13.69 -10.94 -6.98
C ILE A 49 12.82 -11.64 -5.93
N GLY A 50 13.36 -12.68 -5.28
CA GLY A 50 12.66 -13.39 -4.21
C GLY A 50 12.34 -12.48 -3.01
N ASN A 51 13.29 -11.65 -2.58
CA ASN A 51 13.09 -10.71 -1.48
C ASN A 51 12.07 -9.61 -1.84
N PHE A 52 12.12 -9.12 -3.08
CA PHE A 52 11.14 -8.16 -3.59
C PHE A 52 9.72 -8.74 -3.57
N ILE A 53 9.51 -9.95 -4.13
CA ILE A 53 8.20 -10.60 -4.14
C ILE A 53 7.73 -10.88 -2.71
N TYR A 54 8.62 -11.34 -1.83
CA TYR A 54 8.31 -11.60 -0.43
C TYR A 54 7.83 -10.34 0.30
N LEU A 55 8.59 -9.24 0.21
CA LEU A 55 8.25 -7.96 0.84
C LEU A 55 6.98 -7.37 0.23
N PHE A 56 6.80 -7.45 -1.09
CA PHE A 56 5.61 -6.99 -1.79
C PHE A 56 4.36 -7.72 -1.29
N ILE A 57 4.34 -9.05 -1.35
CA ILE A 57 3.19 -9.85 -0.94
C ILE A 57 2.89 -9.68 0.55
N THR A 58 3.90 -9.74 1.41
CA THR A 58 3.71 -9.60 2.86
C THR A 58 3.15 -8.22 3.22
N SER A 59 3.64 -7.16 2.58
CA SER A 59 3.14 -5.78 2.80
C SER A 59 1.71 -5.61 2.28
N THR A 60 1.39 -6.17 1.11
CA THR A 60 0.02 -6.17 0.59
C THR A 60 -0.95 -6.89 1.53
N VAL A 61 -0.58 -8.09 2.01
CA VAL A 61 -1.42 -8.85 2.94
C VAL A 61 -1.61 -8.09 4.25
N LEU A 62 -0.53 -7.52 4.81
CA LEU A 62 -0.61 -6.71 6.02
C LEU A 62 -1.58 -5.54 5.83
N GLY A 63 -1.48 -4.80 4.72
CA GLY A 63 -2.37 -3.68 4.38
C GLY A 63 -3.83 -4.10 4.21
N VAL A 64 -4.10 -5.24 3.57
CA VAL A 64 -5.45 -5.78 3.43
C VAL A 64 -6.03 -6.14 4.81
N VAL A 65 -5.24 -6.81 5.66
CA VAL A 65 -5.68 -7.22 6.99
C VAL A 65 -5.95 -6.01 7.88
N THR A 66 -5.06 -5.01 7.91
CA THR A 66 -5.26 -3.79 8.70
C THR A 66 -6.45 -2.98 8.19
N GLY A 67 -6.63 -2.88 6.88
CA GLY A 67 -7.79 -2.23 6.26
C GLY A 67 -9.11 -2.91 6.61
N LEU A 68 -9.16 -4.25 6.54
CA LEU A 68 -10.34 -5.03 6.93
C LEU A 68 -10.63 -4.92 8.44
N LEU A 69 -9.60 -4.92 9.28
CA LEU A 69 -9.74 -4.71 10.73
C LEU A 69 -10.30 -3.32 11.03
N SER A 70 -9.77 -2.28 10.39
CA SER A 70 -10.29 -0.90 10.52
C SER A 70 -11.76 -0.82 10.10
N ALA A 71 -12.11 -1.38 8.94
CA ALA A 71 -13.50 -1.44 8.47
C ALA A 71 -14.42 -2.19 9.45
N TYR A 72 -13.95 -3.30 10.04
CA TYR A 72 -14.70 -4.05 11.04
C TYR A 72 -14.92 -3.25 12.33
N VAL A 73 -13.87 -2.56 12.82
CA VAL A 73 -13.95 -1.72 14.03
C VAL A 73 -14.94 -0.58 13.81
N ILE A 74 -14.86 0.12 12.67
CA ILE A 74 -15.81 1.17 12.31
C ILE A 74 -17.23 0.61 12.27
N LYS A 75 -17.46 -0.52 11.57
CA LYS A 75 -18.78 -1.15 11.48
C LYS A 75 -19.36 -1.53 12.84
N LYS A 76 -18.53 -2.04 13.76
CA LYS A 76 -18.97 -2.46 15.10
C LYS A 76 -19.25 -1.26 16.01
N LEU A 77 -18.47 -0.19 15.91
CA LEU A 77 -18.69 1.05 16.66
C LEU A 77 -19.89 1.84 16.12
N TYR A 78 -20.17 1.75 14.81
CA TYR A 78 -21.34 2.35 14.15
C TYR A 78 -22.67 1.83 14.72
N PHE A 79 -22.68 0.58 15.20
CA PHE A 79 -23.85 -0.02 15.85
C PHE A 79 -24.21 0.67 17.19
N GLY A 80 -23.35 1.55 17.71
CA GLY A 80 -23.44 2.06 19.08
C GLY A 80 -23.56 3.57 19.29
N ARG A 81 -23.33 4.46 18.30
CA ARG A 81 -23.49 5.93 18.49
C ARG A 81 -23.44 6.76 17.21
N HIS A 82 -24.34 7.75 17.14
CA HIS A 82 -24.49 8.72 16.07
C HIS A 82 -23.67 10.00 16.40
N SER A 83 -22.36 10.01 16.15
CA SER A 83 -21.52 11.21 16.40
C SER A 83 -20.32 11.26 15.45
N THR A 84 -20.42 12.12 14.42
CA THR A 84 -19.47 12.26 13.32
C THR A 84 -18.06 12.66 13.77
N ASP A 85 -17.91 13.47 14.82
CA ASP A 85 -16.59 13.90 15.33
C ASP A 85 -15.74 12.74 15.84
N ARG A 86 -16.38 11.73 16.44
CA ARG A 86 -15.70 10.54 16.95
C ARG A 86 -15.30 9.60 15.81
N GLU A 87 -16.07 9.56 14.74
CA GLU A 87 -15.77 8.77 13.55
C GLU A 87 -14.51 9.32 12.86
N VAL A 88 -14.43 10.64 12.68
CA VAL A 88 -13.26 11.30 12.10
C VAL A 88 -12.02 11.12 12.99
N ALA A 89 -12.17 11.26 14.32
CA ALA A 89 -11.07 11.04 15.24
C ALA A 89 -10.52 9.60 15.19
N ILE A 90 -11.40 8.60 15.06
CA ILE A 90 -10.99 7.19 14.94
C ILE A 90 -10.36 6.91 13.59
N MET A 91 -10.89 7.46 12.49
CA MET A 91 -10.28 7.32 11.17
C MET A 91 -8.86 7.92 11.14
N MET A 92 -8.65 9.07 11.76
CA MET A 92 -7.33 9.70 11.87
C MET A 92 -6.36 8.93 12.77
N LEU A 93 -6.86 8.20 13.78
CA LEU A 93 -6.03 7.41 14.70
C LEU A 93 -5.65 6.03 14.13
N MET A 94 -6.47 5.50 13.21
CA MET A 94 -6.22 4.23 12.53
C MET A 94 -5.44 4.36 11.21
N ALA A 95 -5.26 5.59 10.71
CA ALA A 95 -4.42 5.92 9.57
C ALA A 95 -2.93 5.94 9.96
#